data_AF-A0A8C9FQX0-F1
#
_entry.id   AF-A0A8C9FQX0-F1
#
_cell.length_a   1.000
_cell.length_b   1.000
_cell.length_c   1.000
_cell.angle_alpha   90.00
_cell.angle_beta   90.00
_cell.angle_gamma   90.00
#
_symmetry.space_group_name_H-M   'P 1'
#
loop_
_entity.id
_entity.type
_entity.pdbx_description
1 polymer ?
#
loop_
_entity_poly.entity_id
_entity_poly.type
_entity_poly.pdbx_seq_one_letter_code
_entity_poly.pdbx_strand_id
1 'polypeptide(L)'
;MDLGECLKVHDLALRADYEIASKDQDFFFELDAMDHLQSFIADCDRRTEVAKKRLAETQEEISAEVAAKAERVHELNEEIGKLLAKVEQLGADGNVEESQKVMDEVEKARVKKREAEEVYRNSMPASSFQQQKLRVCEVCSAYLGLHDNDRRLADHFGGKLHLGFIEI
;
A
#
# COMPACT_ATOMS: atom_id res chain seq x y z
N MET A 1 -19.84 2.45 -4.01
CA MET A 1 -20.20 3.69 -4.70
C MET A 1 -21.70 3.81 -4.51
N ASP A 2 -22.15 4.78 -3.71
CA ASP A 2 -23.57 4.95 -3.44
C ASP A 2 -24.01 6.24 -4.12
N LEU A 3 -24.88 6.10 -5.10
CA LEU A 3 -25.44 7.20 -5.89
C LEU A 3 -26.78 7.67 -5.30
N GLY A 4 -27.24 7.04 -4.22
CA GLY A 4 -28.57 7.26 -3.65
C GLY A 4 -29.67 6.61 -4.48
N GLU A 5 -30.91 7.03 -4.20
CA GLU A 5 -32.08 6.58 -4.95
C GLU A 5 -32.05 7.11 -6.39
N CYS A 6 -32.36 6.25 -7.35
CA CYS A 6 -32.44 6.68 -8.74
C CYS A 6 -33.60 7.66 -8.93
N LEU A 7 -33.35 8.74 -9.66
CA LEU A 7 -34.36 9.74 -9.99
C LEU A 7 -35.36 9.27 -11.06
N LYS A 8 -35.06 8.17 -11.77
CA LYS A 8 -35.90 7.60 -12.83
C LYS A 8 -36.82 6.51 -12.24
N VAL A 9 -37.96 6.31 -12.90
CA VAL A 9 -38.91 5.26 -12.54
C VAL A 9 -38.47 3.93 -13.17
N HIS A 10 -38.31 2.91 -12.34
CA HIS A 10 -37.92 1.56 -12.76
C HIS A 10 -39.05 0.57 -12.49
N ASP A 11 -40.13 0.66 -13.26
CA ASP A 11 -41.28 -0.25 -13.17
C ASP A 11 -41.08 -1.46 -14.11
N LEU A 12 -41.39 -2.65 -13.61
CA LEU A 12 -41.34 -3.90 -14.38
C LEU A 12 -42.34 -3.91 -15.53
N ALA A 13 -43.47 -3.20 -15.39
CA ALA A 13 -44.44 -3.06 -16.48
C ALA A 13 -43.84 -2.32 -17.69
N LEU A 14 -43.11 -1.22 -17.44
CA LEU A 14 -42.45 -0.44 -18.49
C LEU A 14 -41.38 -1.25 -19.22
N ARG A 15 -40.71 -2.17 -18.53
CA ARG A 15 -39.75 -3.09 -19.15
C ARG A 15 -40.44 -4.04 -20.14
N ALA A 16 -41.57 -4.62 -19.77
CA ALA A 16 -42.32 -5.52 -20.66
C ALA A 16 -42.82 -4.80 -21.91
N ASP A 17 -43.32 -3.57 -21.75
CA ASP A 17 -43.75 -2.72 -22.86
C ASP A 17 -42.58 -2.41 -23.81
N TYR A 18 -41.41 -2.08 -23.26
CA TYR A 18 -40.19 -1.87 -24.05
C TYR A 18 -39.75 -3.12 -24.83
N GLU A 19 -39.73 -4.29 -24.19
CA GLU A 19 -39.34 -5.55 -24.83
C GLU A 19 -40.27 -5.96 -25.98
N ILE A 20 -41.55 -5.55 -25.94
CA ILE A 20 -42.50 -5.74 -27.04
C ILE A 20 -42.23 -4.72 -28.15
N ALA A 21 -42.15 -3.43 -27.82
CA ALA A 21 -41.98 -2.35 -28.80
C ALA A 21 -40.66 -2.44 -29.56
N SER A 22 -39.58 -2.85 -28.88
CA SER A 22 -38.23 -3.00 -29.46
C SER A 22 -38.16 -4.07 -30.57
N LYS A 23 -39.16 -4.95 -30.69
CA LYS A 23 -39.24 -5.91 -31.80
C LYS A 23 -39.61 -5.27 -33.14
N ASP A 24 -40.37 -4.18 -33.08
CA ASP A 24 -40.93 -3.52 -34.25
C ASP A 24 -40.06 -2.34 -34.72
N GLN A 25 -39.35 -1.67 -33.80
CA GLN A 25 -38.51 -0.52 -34.09
C GLN A 25 -37.41 -0.31 -33.05
N ASP A 26 -36.24 0.15 -33.50
CA ASP A 26 -35.16 0.62 -32.62
C ASP A 26 -35.42 2.03 -32.08
N PHE A 27 -35.37 2.16 -30.75
CA PHE A 27 -35.57 3.43 -30.03
C PHE A 27 -34.26 4.07 -29.55
N PHE A 28 -33.12 3.43 -29.78
CA PHE A 28 -31.78 3.93 -29.45
C PHE A 28 -31.54 4.26 -27.96
N PHE A 29 -32.36 3.75 -27.03
CA PHE A 29 -32.13 3.92 -25.58
C PHE A 29 -30.78 3.33 -25.12
N GLU A 30 -30.22 2.41 -25.90
CA GLU A 30 -28.88 1.85 -25.68
C GLU A 30 -27.78 2.91 -25.79
N LEU A 31 -27.96 3.96 -26.60
CA LEU A 31 -26.99 5.05 -26.70
C LEU A 31 -26.94 5.86 -25.40
N ASP A 32 -28.10 6.25 -24.86
CA ASP A 32 -28.18 6.94 -23.57
C ASP A 32 -27.65 6.06 -22.43
N ALA A 33 -27.92 4.76 -22.47
CA ALA A 33 -27.39 3.81 -21.50
C ALA A 33 -25.86 3.70 -21.60
N MET A 34 -25.33 3.59 -22.83
CA MET A 34 -23.89 3.53 -23.10
C MET A 34 -23.18 4.79 -22.58
N ASP A 35 -23.68 5.98 -22.87
CA ASP A 35 -23.09 7.24 -22.38
C ASP A 35 -23.05 7.28 -20.84
N HIS A 36 -24.13 6.82 -20.20
CA HIS A 36 -24.18 6.73 -18.74
C HIS A 36 -23.16 5.72 -18.20
N LEU A 37 -23.05 4.53 -18.79
CA LEU A 37 -22.10 3.49 -18.39
C LEU A 37 -20.65 3.92 -18.61
N GLN A 38 -20.34 4.55 -19.75
CA GLN A 38 -19.01 5.10 -20.04
C GLN A 38 -18.59 6.13 -18.97
N SER A 39 -19.52 6.95 -18.48
CA SER A 39 -19.23 7.90 -17.40
C SER A 39 -18.82 7.19 -16.09
N PHE A 40 -19.42 6.03 -15.78
CA PHE A 40 -19.06 5.22 -14.62
C PHE A 40 -17.69 4.56 -14.78
N ILE A 41 -17.41 3.99 -15.95
CA ILE A 41 -16.10 3.40 -16.25
C ILE A 41 -15.01 4.46 -16.12
N ALA A 42 -15.21 5.63 -16.74
CA ALA A 42 -14.24 6.72 -16.68
C ALA A 42 -13.98 7.22 -15.24
N ASP A 43 -15.01 7.30 -14.39
CA ASP A 43 -14.82 7.65 -12.98
C ASP A 43 -14.12 6.53 -12.20
N CYS A 44 -14.42 5.26 -12.49
CA CYS A 44 -13.75 4.10 -11.90
C CYS A 44 -12.26 4.10 -12.25
N ASP A 45 -11.93 4.24 -13.54
CA ASP A 45 -10.54 4.28 -14.03
C ASP A 45 -9.76 5.43 -13.37
N ARG A 46 -10.36 6.63 -13.32
CA ARG A 46 -9.75 7.77 -12.64
C ARG A 46 -9.48 7.48 -11.16
N ARG A 47 -10.42 6.84 -10.46
CA ARG A 47 -10.25 6.46 -9.06
C ARG A 47 -9.17 5.39 -8.89
N THR A 48 -9.12 4.41 -9.78
CA THR A 48 -8.11 3.36 -9.82
C THR A 48 -6.71 3.96 -9.94
N GLU A 49 -6.51 4.90 -10.88
CA GLU A 49 -5.21 5.55 -11.07
C GLU A 49 -4.80 6.42 -9.87
N VAL A 50 -5.73 7.17 -9.28
CA VAL A 50 -5.48 7.94 -8.06
C VAL A 50 -5.11 7.01 -6.89
N ALA A 51 -5.83 5.90 -6.72
CA ALA A 51 -5.57 4.93 -5.67
C ALA A 51 -4.21 4.25 -5.86
N LYS A 52 -3.85 3.88 -7.08
CA LYS A 52 -2.53 3.31 -7.42
C LYS A 52 -1.41 4.29 -7.10
N LYS A 53 -1.54 5.55 -7.53
CA LYS A 53 -0.54 6.58 -7.28
C LYS A 53 -0.35 6.80 -5.78
N ARG A 54 -1.44 6.98 -5.04
CA ARG A 54 -1.40 7.17 -3.58
C ARG A 54 -0.77 5.98 -2.86
N LEU A 55 -1.10 4.76 -3.31
CA LEU A 55 -0.52 3.54 -2.75
C LEU A 55 0.98 3.48 -3.02
N ALA A 56 1.41 3.75 -4.25
CA ALA A 56 2.83 3.78 -4.61
C ALA A 56 3.62 4.80 -3.76
N GLU A 57 3.11 6.02 -3.62
CA GLU A 57 3.71 7.06 -2.77
C GLU A 57 3.85 6.58 -1.31
N THR A 58 2.78 5.99 -0.75
CA THR A 58 2.80 5.44 0.62
C THR A 58 3.82 4.30 0.76
N GLN A 59 3.92 3.42 -0.24
CA GLN A 59 4.85 2.30 -0.24
C GLN A 59 6.31 2.76 -0.35
N GLU A 60 6.56 3.80 -1.15
CA GLU A 60 7.87 4.42 -1.30
C GLU A 60 8.30 5.12 -0.01
N GLU A 61 7.41 5.91 0.61
CA GLU A 61 7.67 6.57 1.89
C GLU A 61 8.03 5.56 2.99
N ILE A 62 7.24 4.49 3.13
CA ILE A 62 7.53 3.43 4.12
C ILE A 62 8.87 2.76 3.82
N SER A 63 9.17 2.48 2.55
CA SER A 63 10.43 1.84 2.17
C SER A 63 11.63 2.75 2.44
N ALA A 64 11.51 4.04 2.15
CA ALA A 64 12.54 5.04 2.42
C ALA A 64 12.77 5.23 3.92
N GLU A 65 11.71 5.29 4.73
CA GLU A 65 11.81 5.41 6.19
C GLU A 65 12.51 4.18 6.80
N VAL A 66 12.13 2.97 6.37
CA VAL A 66 12.75 1.72 6.83
C VAL A 66 14.22 1.65 6.39
N ALA A 67 14.53 2.04 5.15
CA ALA A 67 15.90 2.08 4.65
C ALA A 67 16.77 3.06 5.45
N ALA A 68 16.31 4.28 5.69
CA ALA A 68 17.04 5.28 6.47
C ALA A 68 17.33 4.81 7.91
N LYS A 69 16.36 4.13 8.55
CA LYS A 69 16.55 3.56 9.89
C LYS A 69 17.52 2.37 9.89
N ALA A 70 17.48 1.52 8.86
CA ALA A 70 18.46 0.45 8.69
C ALA A 70 19.87 1.01 8.48
N GLU A 71 20.00 2.04 7.64
CA GLU A 71 21.27 2.70 7.35
C GLU A 71 21.88 3.32 8.61
N ARG A 72 21.06 3.95 9.48
CA ARG A 72 21.51 4.44 10.78
C ARG A 72 22.12 3.35 11.67
N VAL A 73 21.55 2.14 11.65
CA VAL A 73 22.10 0.99 12.38
C VAL A 73 23.41 0.52 11.75
N HIS A 74 23.51 0.54 10.42
CA HIS A 74 24.74 0.22 9.70
C HIS A 74 25.87 1.21 10.00
N GLU A 75 25.61 2.52 9.96
CA GLU A 75 26.60 3.56 10.32
C GLU A 75 27.17 3.37 11.72
N LEU A 76 26.30 3.13 12.71
CA LEU A 76 26.72 2.91 14.10
C LEU A 76 27.55 1.62 14.24
N ASN A 77 27.23 0.57 13.47
CA ASN A 77 28.05 -0.65 13.43
C ASN A 77 29.44 -0.38 12.84
N GLU A 78 29.53 0.41 11.76
CA GLU A 78 30.83 0.79 11.18
C GLU A 78 31.66 1.65 12.13
N GLU A 79 31.02 2.61 12.83
CA GLU A 79 31.68 3.44 13.83
C GLU A 79 32.25 2.59 14.97
N ILE A 80 31.44 1.66 15.51
CA ILE A 80 31.89 0.70 16.53
C ILE A 80 33.08 -0.12 16.01
N GLY A 81 33.02 -0.61 14.77
CA GLY A 81 34.12 -1.36 14.16
C GLY A 81 35.42 -0.55 14.07
N LYS A 82 35.34 0.71 13.65
CA LYS A 82 36.50 1.62 13.57
C LYS A 82 37.09 1.92 14.95
N LEU A 83 36.24 2.16 15.96
CA LEU A 83 36.68 2.41 17.33
C LEU A 83 37.33 1.17 17.95
N LEU A 84 36.76 -0.02 17.74
CA LEU A 84 37.35 -1.28 18.20
C LEU A 84 38.73 -1.54 17.59
N ALA A 85 38.90 -1.33 16.28
CA ALA A 85 40.21 -1.46 15.63
C ALA A 85 41.25 -0.49 16.24
N LYS A 86 40.82 0.73 16.60
CA LYS A 86 41.69 1.72 17.27
C LYS A 86 42.08 1.29 18.69
N VAL A 87 41.14 0.69 19.43
CA VAL A 87 41.42 0.11 20.76
C VAL A 87 42.46 -1.00 20.64
N GLU A 88 42.29 -1.93 19.70
CA GLU A 88 43.22 -3.03 19.48
C GLU A 88 44.63 -2.53 19.17
N GLN A 89 44.75 -1.49 18.33
CA GLN A 89 46.03 -0.86 18.01
C GLN A 89 46.68 -0.22 19.23
N LEU A 90 45.96 0.63 19.98
CA LEU A 90 46.48 1.29 21.18
C LEU A 90 46.86 0.28 22.27
N GLY A 91 46.13 -0.83 22.37
CA GLY A 91 46.46 -1.96 23.23
C GLY A 91 47.76 -2.66 22.83
N ALA A 92 47.99 -2.85 21.53
CA ALA A 92 49.24 -3.43 21.00
C ALA A 92 50.45 -2.51 21.23
N ASP A 93 50.25 -1.19 21.14
CA ASP A 93 51.28 -0.17 21.39
C ASP A 93 51.58 0.04 22.89
N GLY A 94 50.79 -0.57 23.78
CA GLY A 94 50.96 -0.47 25.24
C GLY A 94 50.33 0.77 25.87
N ASN A 95 49.57 1.57 25.12
CA ASN A 95 48.87 2.77 25.60
C ASN A 95 47.54 2.41 26.30
N VAL A 96 47.65 1.78 27.48
CA VAL A 96 46.50 1.26 28.24
C VAL A 96 45.48 2.34 28.61
N GLU A 97 45.92 3.51 29.09
CA GLU A 97 45.02 4.60 29.49
C GLU A 97 44.21 5.18 28.32
N GLU A 98 44.82 5.33 27.15
CA GLU A 98 44.12 5.82 25.95
C GLU A 98 43.18 4.76 25.38
N SER A 99 43.61 3.50 25.37
CA SER A 99 42.76 2.36 24.99
C SER A 99 41.50 2.29 25.86
N GLN A 100 41.61 2.53 27.17
CA GLN A 100 40.48 2.55 28.10
C GLN A 100 39.47 3.66 27.73
N LYS A 101 39.95 4.86 27.41
CA LYS A 101 39.09 5.99 27.01
C LYS A 101 38.32 5.73 25.71
N VAL A 102 38.98 5.13 24.72
CA VAL A 102 38.33 4.77 23.45
C VAL A 102 37.32 3.63 23.66
N MET A 103 37.58 2.70 24.58
CA MET A 103 36.61 1.68 24.97
C MET A 103 35.33 2.27 25.59
N ASP A 104 35.44 3.33 26.40
CA ASP A 104 34.25 4.02 26.91
C ASP A 104 33.41 4.66 25.79
N GLU A 105 34.06 5.12 24.70
CA GLU A 105 33.37 5.62 23.50
C GLU A 105 32.67 4.49 22.73
N VAL A 106 33.31 3.31 22.63
CA VAL A 106 32.68 2.10 22.06
C VAL A 106 31.41 1.73 22.81
N GLU A 107 31.44 1.72 24.15
CA GLU A 107 30.26 1.38 24.95
C GLU A 107 29.13 2.40 24.77
N LYS A 108 29.44 3.70 24.68
CA LYS A 108 28.44 4.73 24.34
C LYS A 108 27.85 4.51 22.94
N ALA A 109 28.67 4.16 21.96
CA ALA A 109 28.20 3.86 20.61
C ALA A 109 27.33 2.59 20.57
N ARG A 110 27.65 1.56 21.37
CA ARG A 110 26.83 0.34 21.53
C ARG A 110 25.45 0.63 22.11
N VAL A 111 25.35 1.53 23.09
CA VAL A 111 24.04 1.96 23.65
C VAL A 111 23.21 2.64 22.56
N LYS A 112 23.79 3.61 21.83
CA LYS A 112 23.11 4.28 20.71
C LYS A 112 22.68 3.31 19.60
N LYS A 113 23.52 2.32 19.29
CA LYS A 113 23.17 1.25 18.34
C LYS A 113 21.95 0.48 18.80
N ARG A 114 21.91 0.07 20.08
CA ARG A 114 20.78 -0.69 20.63
C ARG A 114 19.47 0.12 20.56
N GLU A 115 19.53 1.42 20.86
CA GLU A 115 18.39 2.32 20.72
C GLU A 115 17.94 2.43 19.24
N ALA A 116 18.89 2.60 18.30
CA ALA A 116 18.58 2.64 16.87
C ALA A 116 17.98 1.32 16.35
N GLU A 117 18.47 0.17 16.81
CA GLU A 117 17.92 -1.16 16.46
C GLU A 117 16.50 -1.36 17.03
N GLU A 118 16.22 -0.83 18.21
CA GLU A 118 14.87 -0.83 18.80
C GLU A 118 13.92 0.04 17.98
N VAL A 119 14.35 1.26 17.60
CA VAL A 119 13.58 2.14 16.72
C VAL A 119 13.36 1.50 15.35
N TYR A 120 14.37 0.86 14.77
CA TYR A 120 14.25 0.14 13.50
C TYR A 120 13.24 -1.01 13.59
N ARG A 121 13.33 -1.85 14.63
CA ARG A 121 12.36 -2.93 14.85
C ARG A 121 10.93 -2.42 15.05
N ASN A 122 10.78 -1.34 15.81
CA ASN A 122 9.46 -0.74 16.08
C ASN A 122 8.93 0.07 14.89
N SER A 123 9.77 0.47 13.94
CA SER A 123 9.38 1.14 12.71
C SER A 123 8.77 0.23 11.65
N MET A 124 8.73 -1.07 11.92
CA MET A 124 8.07 -2.07 11.09
C MET A 124 6.77 -2.59 11.76
N PRO A 125 5.81 -1.74 12.17
CA PRO A 125 4.55 -2.24 12.71
C PRO A 125 3.80 -3.01 11.63
N ALA A 126 3.07 -4.04 12.05
CA ALA A 126 2.31 -4.91 11.16
C ALA A 126 1.36 -4.14 10.23
N SER A 127 0.86 -2.98 10.65
CA SER A 127 -0.02 -2.10 9.87
C SER A 127 0.68 -1.44 8.67
N SER A 128 1.88 -0.89 8.84
CA SER A 128 2.64 -0.28 7.73
C SER A 128 3.11 -1.35 6.74
N PHE A 129 3.50 -2.52 7.24
CA PHE A 129 3.85 -3.66 6.41
C PHE A 129 2.65 -4.23 5.63
N GLN A 130 1.44 -4.14 6.19
CA GLN A 130 0.22 -4.49 5.48
C GLN A 130 -0.04 -3.54 4.30
N GLN A 131 0.22 -2.24 4.43
CA GLN A 131 0.06 -1.27 3.33
C GLN A 131 1.05 -1.53 2.17
N GLN A 132 2.28 -1.96 2.49
CA GLN A 132 3.23 -2.45 1.47
C GLN A 132 2.75 -3.68 0.70
N LYS A 133 1.80 -4.43 1.26
CA LYS A 133 1.26 -5.66 0.67
C LYS A 133 -0.09 -5.48 0.02
N LEU A 134 -0.53 -4.25 -0.19
CA LEU A 134 -1.76 -3.98 -0.93
C LEU A 134 -1.46 -3.81 -2.42
N ARG A 135 -2.49 -4.06 -3.22
CA ARG A 135 -2.64 -3.64 -4.61
C ARG A 135 -4.03 -3.09 -4.82
N VAL A 136 -4.26 -2.36 -5.90
CA VAL A 136 -5.58 -1.87 -6.29
C VAL A 136 -6.22 -2.84 -7.28
N CYS A 137 -7.53 -3.08 -7.15
CA CYS A 137 -8.33 -3.81 -8.14
C CYS A 137 -8.56 -2.95 -9.38
N GLU A 138 -8.30 -3.48 -10.57
CA GLU A 138 -8.57 -2.77 -11.82
C GLU A 138 -10.07 -2.61 -12.10
N VAL A 139 -10.89 -3.53 -11.59
CA VAL A 139 -12.33 -3.56 -11.88
C VAL A 139 -13.13 -2.63 -10.97
N CYS A 140 -12.84 -2.64 -9.67
CA CYS A 140 -13.66 -1.96 -8.66
C CYS A 140 -12.91 -0.92 -7.81
N SER A 141 -11.65 -0.62 -8.17
CA SER A 141 -10.75 0.33 -7.51
C SER A 141 -10.49 0.09 -6.01
N ALA A 142 -10.92 -1.04 -5.45
CA ALA A 142 -10.72 -1.35 -4.03
C ALA A 142 -9.33 -1.94 -3.78
N TYR A 143 -8.79 -1.77 -2.57
CA TYR A 143 -7.52 -2.37 -2.18
C TYR A 143 -7.68 -3.87 -1.87
N LEU A 144 -6.77 -4.69 -2.38
CA LEU A 144 -6.62 -6.11 -2.04
C LEU A 144 -5.24 -6.38 -1.45
N GLY A 145 -5.17 -7.28 -0.48
CA GLY A 145 -3.89 -7.82 -0.03
C GLY A 145 -3.32 -8.82 -1.04
N LEU A 146 -2.03 -8.69 -1.36
CA LEU A 146 -1.30 -9.64 -2.20
C LEU A 146 -1.24 -11.05 -1.60
N HIS A 147 -1.35 -11.15 -0.28
CA HIS A 147 -1.27 -12.40 0.49
C HIS A 147 -2.60 -12.76 1.14
N ASP A 148 -3.70 -12.18 0.66
CA ASP A 148 -5.02 -12.58 1.12
C ASP A 148 -5.29 -14.03 0.69
N ASN A 149 -5.95 -14.77 1.58
CA ASN A 149 -6.34 -16.16 1.30
C ASN A 149 -7.50 -16.22 0.29
N ASP A 150 -7.67 -17.38 -0.34
CA ASP A 150 -8.67 -17.61 -1.38
C ASP A 150 -10.10 -17.27 -0.93
N ARG A 151 -10.43 -17.50 0.34
CA ARG A 151 -11.75 -17.14 0.88
C ARG A 151 -11.98 -15.63 0.85
N ARG A 152 -11.01 -14.83 1.29
CA ARG A 152 -11.12 -13.36 1.28
C ARG A 152 -11.12 -12.79 -0.13
N LEU A 153 -10.34 -13.40 -1.03
CA LEU A 153 -10.37 -13.07 -2.45
C LEU A 153 -11.73 -13.39 -3.08
N ALA A 154 -12.34 -14.53 -2.74
CA ALA A 154 -13.68 -14.88 -3.19
C ALA A 154 -14.73 -13.88 -2.71
N ASP A 155 -14.65 -13.42 -1.46
CA ASP A 155 -15.56 -12.39 -0.93
C ASP A 155 -15.42 -11.06 -1.70
N HIS A 156 -14.22 -10.72 -2.18
CA HIS A 156 -14.00 -9.55 -3.03
C HIS A 156 -14.60 -9.75 -4.43
N PHE A 157 -14.25 -10.84 -5.11
CA PHE A 157 -14.67 -11.11 -6.49
C PHE A 157 -16.17 -11.40 -6.61
N GLY A 158 -16.77 -12.01 -5.58
CA GLY A 158 -18.21 -12.22 -5.46
C GLY A 158 -18.97 -11.01 -4.90
N GLY A 159 -18.28 -9.90 -4.61
CA GLY A 159 -18.90 -8.70 -4.07
C GLY A 159 -19.73 -7.97 -5.13
N LYS A 160 -20.86 -7.38 -4.70
CA LYS A 160 -21.79 -6.64 -5.60
C LYS A 160 -21.10 -5.55 -6.42
N LEU A 161 -20.12 -4.85 -5.81
CA LEU A 161 -19.38 -3.80 -6.51
C LEU A 161 -18.51 -4.38 -7.63
N HIS A 162 -17.78 -5.46 -7.35
CA HIS A 162 -16.89 -6.08 -8.32
C HIS A 162 -17.68 -6.71 -9.46
N LEU A 163 -18.70 -7.50 -9.13
CA LEU A 163 -19.59 -8.11 -10.14
C LEU A 163 -20.32 -7.05 -10.98
N GLY A 164 -20.78 -5.96 -10.36
CA GLY A 164 -21.46 -4.89 -11.07
C GLY A 164 -20.57 -4.22 -12.12
N PHE A 165 -19.29 -4.00 -11.84
CA PHE A 165 -18.35 -3.47 -12.83
C PHE A 165 -17.87 -4.49 -13.88
N ILE A 166 -17.99 -5.80 -13.61
CA ILE A 166 -17.76 -6.84 -14.63
C ILE A 166 -18.92 -6.89 -15.64
N GLU A 167 -20.14 -6.63 -15.17
CA GLU A 167 -21.35 -6.71 -15.99
C GLU A 167 -21.55 -5.49 -16.90
N ILE A 168 -20.86 -4.39 -16.61
CA ILE A 168 -20.80 -3.16 -17.43
C ILE A 168 -19.83 -3.36 -18.60
#